data_AF-A0A1J1HDP3-F1
#
_entry.id   AF-A0A1J1HDP3-F1
#
_cell.length_a   1.000
_cell.length_b   1.000
_cell.length_c   1.000
_cell.angle_alpha   90.00
_cell.angle_beta   90.00
_cell.angle_gamma   90.00
#
_symmetry.space_group_name_H-M   'P 1'
#
loop_
_entity.id
_entity.type
_entity.pdbx_description
1 polymer ?
#
loop_
_entity_poly.entity_id
_entity_poly.type
_entity_poly.pdbx_seq_one_letter_code
_entity_poly.pdbx_strand_id
1 'polypeptide(L)'
;MNEEKKVSSNLKEKSSIPSNSGSWYYPSKNQFYNTTKKKGYSFSREELDMALKIHNAVNEETWRKIMKKEEKYFDLCKEQKLIRFVGNPTKLSFKAYMLTLLGYNKPFDRHDWYIDRCGKTIKYIIDYYDGKSDNNSPVSIYIDVRPQLSHKNVIDHIKVFYLKICKFIFY
;
A
#
# COMPACT_ATOMS: atom_id res chain seq x y z
N MET A 1 25.65 -16.08 -21.26
CA MET A 1 24.19 -15.97 -21.55
C MET A 1 23.26 -16.59 -20.49
N ASN A 2 23.60 -17.72 -19.84
CA ASN A 2 22.76 -18.29 -18.77
C ASN A 2 22.94 -17.62 -17.40
N GLU A 3 24.14 -17.12 -17.10
CA GLU A 3 24.41 -16.42 -15.83
C GLU A 3 23.77 -15.03 -15.78
N GLU A 4 23.85 -14.22 -16.84
CA GLU A 4 23.21 -12.90 -16.89
C GLU A 4 21.68 -12.97 -16.72
N LYS A 5 21.03 -13.97 -17.33
CA LYS A 5 19.58 -14.22 -17.15
C LYS A 5 19.23 -14.67 -15.73
N LYS A 6 20.13 -15.39 -15.06
CA LYS A 6 19.99 -15.80 -13.65
C LYS A 6 20.26 -14.64 -12.69
N VAL A 7 21.19 -13.74 -13.03
CA VAL A 7 21.48 -12.52 -12.27
C VAL A 7 20.29 -11.56 -12.36
N SER A 8 19.80 -11.27 -13.57
CA SER A 8 18.65 -10.38 -13.81
C SER A 8 17.38 -10.81 -13.06
N SER A 9 17.11 -12.12 -12.97
CA SER A 9 15.92 -12.63 -12.27
C SER A 9 16.00 -12.57 -10.74
N ASN A 10 17.20 -12.35 -10.18
CA ASN A 10 17.43 -12.22 -8.73
C ASN A 10 17.63 -10.76 -8.28
N LEU A 11 17.79 -9.82 -9.21
CA LEU A 11 17.88 -8.40 -8.88
C LEU A 11 16.56 -7.91 -8.27
N LYS A 12 16.68 -7.11 -7.22
CA LYS A 12 15.56 -6.41 -6.60
C LYS A 12 15.48 -4.99 -7.14
N GLU A 13 14.26 -4.53 -7.39
CA GLU A 13 13.98 -3.16 -7.79
C GLU A 13 13.87 -2.28 -6.54
N LYS A 14 14.50 -1.10 -6.58
CA LYS A 14 14.39 -0.08 -5.52
C LYS A 14 13.07 0.67 -5.68
N SER A 15 12.25 0.71 -4.63
CA SER A 15 10.99 1.47 -4.64
C SER A 15 11.20 2.95 -4.33
N SER A 16 10.17 3.77 -4.56
CA SER A 16 10.15 5.16 -4.08
C SER A 16 9.86 5.28 -2.57
N ILE A 17 9.47 4.17 -1.95
CA ILE A 17 8.96 4.12 -0.59
C ILE A 17 10.14 4.11 0.40
N PRO A 18 10.24 5.09 1.31
CA PRO A 18 11.24 5.09 2.36
C PRO A 18 10.95 3.99 3.39
N SER A 19 12.01 3.41 3.96
CA SER A 19 11.96 2.40 5.02
C SER A 19 12.75 2.89 6.23
N ASN A 20 12.47 2.35 7.41
CA ASN A 20 13.31 2.63 8.59
C ASN A 20 14.77 2.21 8.39
N SER A 21 15.04 1.29 7.46
CA SER A 21 16.39 0.84 7.08
C SER A 21 16.94 1.54 5.81
N GLY A 22 16.36 2.66 5.39
CA GLY A 22 16.75 3.38 4.16
C GLY A 22 15.67 3.33 3.09
N SER A 23 15.84 2.49 2.06
CA SER A 23 14.85 2.35 0.99
C SER A 23 14.18 0.98 1.02
N TRP A 24 12.89 0.96 0.65
CA TRP A 24 12.19 -0.31 0.44
C TRP A 24 12.56 -0.91 -0.93
N TYR A 25 12.70 -2.23 -0.98
CA TYR A 25 13.02 -2.97 -2.20
C TYR A 25 11.94 -4.01 -2.47
N TYR A 26 11.46 -4.05 -3.71
CA TYR A 26 10.48 -5.03 -4.15
C TYR A 26 11.12 -6.43 -4.25
N PRO A 27 10.30 -7.50 -4.14
CA PRO A 27 10.80 -8.85 -4.36
C PRO A 27 11.40 -8.98 -5.76
N SER A 28 12.47 -9.77 -5.88
CA SER A 28 13.01 -10.08 -7.21
C SER A 28 12.03 -10.94 -8.01
N LYS A 29 12.22 -11.01 -9.32
CA LYS A 29 11.37 -11.83 -10.21
C LYS A 29 11.27 -13.28 -9.76
N ASN A 30 12.38 -13.89 -9.31
CA ASN A 30 12.37 -15.25 -8.77
C ASN A 30 11.62 -15.36 -7.44
N GLN A 31 11.74 -14.36 -6.56
CA GLN A 31 10.98 -14.34 -5.30
C GLN A 31 9.48 -14.22 -5.57
N PHE A 32 9.08 -13.37 -6.51
CA PHE A 32 7.69 -13.22 -6.93
C PHE A 32 7.17 -14.52 -7.55
N TYR A 33 7.89 -15.11 -8.52
CA TYR A 33 7.55 -16.41 -9.12
C TYR A 33 7.38 -17.53 -8.10
N ASN A 34 8.34 -17.69 -7.19
CA ASN A 34 8.28 -18.74 -6.18
C ASN A 34 7.09 -18.54 -5.23
N THR A 35 6.74 -17.30 -4.92
CA THR A 35 5.60 -16.96 -4.06
C THR A 35 4.27 -17.23 -4.75
N THR A 36 4.13 -16.81 -6.02
CA THR A 36 2.90 -17.02 -6.79
C THR A 36 2.69 -18.50 -7.13
N LYS A 37 3.75 -19.23 -7.44
CA LYS A 37 3.71 -20.68 -7.64
C LYS A 37 3.24 -21.43 -6.39
N LYS A 38 3.72 -21.05 -5.20
CA LYS A 38 3.23 -21.62 -3.91
C LYS A 38 1.74 -21.35 -3.67
N LYS A 39 1.21 -20.26 -4.23
CA LYS A 39 -0.22 -19.92 -4.18
C LYS A 39 -1.04 -20.62 -5.29
N GLY A 40 -0.41 -21.46 -6.11
CA GLY A 40 -1.08 -22.22 -7.18
C GLY A 40 -1.19 -21.48 -8.52
N TYR A 41 -0.56 -20.31 -8.67
CA TYR A 41 -0.55 -19.60 -9.95
C TYR A 41 0.58 -20.12 -10.86
N SER A 42 0.27 -20.28 -12.14
CA SER A 42 1.25 -20.57 -13.19
C SER A 42 1.21 -19.43 -14.21
N PHE A 43 2.37 -18.83 -14.46
CA PHE A 43 2.52 -17.74 -15.42
C PHE A 43 3.52 -18.14 -16.51
N SER A 44 3.28 -17.69 -17.73
CA SER A 44 4.33 -17.57 -18.74
C SER A 44 5.40 -16.57 -18.29
N ARG A 45 6.52 -16.48 -19.01
CA ARG A 45 7.59 -15.55 -18.65
C ARG A 45 7.13 -14.10 -18.79
N GLU A 46 6.38 -13.82 -19.83
CA GLU A 46 5.85 -12.51 -20.20
C GLU A 46 4.76 -12.09 -19.22
N GLU A 47 3.86 -13.01 -18.84
CA GLU A 47 2.82 -12.76 -17.83
C GLU A 47 3.43 -12.48 -16.47
N LEU A 48 4.48 -13.21 -16.08
CA LEU A 48 5.17 -13.00 -14.81
C LEU A 48 5.81 -11.60 -14.75
N ASP A 49 6.42 -11.14 -15.85
CA ASP A 49 7.00 -9.80 -15.94
C ASP A 49 5.94 -8.70 -15.85
N MET A 50 4.82 -8.88 -16.55
CA MET A 50 3.70 -7.94 -16.49
C MET A 50 3.08 -7.91 -15.09
N ALA A 51 2.82 -9.07 -14.48
CA ALA A 51 2.24 -9.18 -13.15
C ALA A 51 3.13 -8.53 -12.07
N LEU A 52 4.45 -8.73 -12.15
CA LEU A 52 5.40 -8.08 -11.23
C LEU A 52 5.38 -6.56 -11.39
N LYS A 53 5.39 -6.04 -12.63
CA LYS A 53 5.31 -4.59 -12.90
C LYS A 53 4.02 -3.99 -12.35
N ILE A 54 2.88 -4.64 -12.59
CA ILE A 54 1.59 -4.21 -12.04
C ILE A 54 1.62 -4.21 -10.51
N HIS A 55 2.16 -5.27 -9.89
CA HIS A 55 2.27 -5.35 -8.44
C HIS A 55 3.09 -4.19 -7.85
N ASN A 56 4.25 -3.89 -8.44
CA ASN A 56 5.10 -2.77 -8.01
C ASN A 56 4.36 -1.43 -8.20
N ALA A 57 3.71 -1.22 -9.35
CA ALA A 57 2.94 -0.01 -9.61
C ALA A 57 1.77 0.19 -8.61
N VAL A 58 1.06 -0.88 -8.26
CA VAL A 58 -0.02 -0.84 -7.25
C VAL A 58 0.52 -0.48 -5.87
N ASN A 59 1.72 -0.96 -5.51
CA ASN A 59 2.36 -0.60 -4.24
C ASN A 59 2.76 0.89 -4.22
N GLU A 60 3.33 1.41 -5.31
CA GLU A 60 3.66 2.84 -5.44
C GLU A 60 2.40 3.73 -5.35
N GLU A 61 1.31 3.35 -6.04
CA GLU A 61 0.05 4.08 -5.97
C GLU A 61 -0.59 4.00 -4.58
N THR A 62 -0.48 2.85 -3.91
CA THR A 62 -0.90 2.69 -2.51
C THR A 62 -0.14 3.65 -1.61
N TRP A 63 1.18 3.74 -1.75
CA TRP A 63 2.02 4.65 -0.99
C TRP A 63 1.63 6.11 -1.24
N ARG A 64 1.46 6.51 -2.50
CA ARG A 64 1.01 7.87 -2.86
C ARG A 64 -0.31 8.23 -2.18
N LYS A 65 -1.28 7.31 -2.14
CA LYS A 65 -2.57 7.51 -1.45
C LYS A 65 -2.42 7.61 0.07
N ILE A 66 -1.51 6.83 0.68
CA ILE A 66 -1.17 6.98 2.10
C ILE A 66 -0.59 8.36 2.35
N MET A 67 0.40 8.79 1.56
CA MET A 67 1.03 10.09 1.71
C MET A 67 0.02 11.23 1.58
N LYS A 68 -0.94 11.13 0.65
CA LYS A 68 -2.05 12.09 0.54
C LYS A 68 -2.90 12.19 1.82
N LYS A 69 -3.07 11.10 2.56
CA LYS A 69 -3.74 11.12 3.88
C LYS A 69 -2.83 11.68 4.97
N GLU A 70 -1.53 11.49 4.84
CA GLU A 70 -0.50 11.96 5.77
C GLU A 70 -0.19 13.46 5.64
N GLU A 71 -0.46 14.10 4.50
CA GLU A 71 -0.19 15.52 4.23
C GLU A 71 -0.63 16.46 5.37
N LYS A 72 -1.79 16.21 5.95
CA LYS A 72 -2.34 17.02 7.05
C LYS A 72 -1.53 16.93 8.36
N TYR A 73 -0.66 15.94 8.50
CA TYR A 73 0.22 15.76 9.65
C TYR A 73 1.64 16.29 9.40
N PHE A 74 1.93 16.88 8.24
CA PHE A 74 3.29 17.36 7.92
C PHE A 74 3.76 18.49 8.85
N ASP A 75 2.83 19.27 9.41
CA ASP A 75 3.13 20.25 10.47
C ASP A 75 3.61 19.58 11.77
N LEU A 76 3.21 18.33 12.03
CA LEU A 76 3.63 17.56 13.20
C LEU A 76 4.86 16.70 12.92
N CYS A 77 4.94 16.13 11.73
CA CYS A 77 5.97 15.19 11.33
C CYS A 77 6.11 15.18 9.80
N LYS A 78 7.29 15.58 9.30
CA LYS A 78 7.58 15.64 7.87
C LYS A 78 8.03 14.31 7.26
N GLU A 79 8.43 13.35 8.10
CA GLU A 79 8.97 12.07 7.65
C GLU A 79 8.01 10.92 7.95
N GLN A 80 7.62 10.20 6.90
CA GLN A 80 6.84 8.97 6.99
C GLN A 80 7.65 7.84 6.37
N LYS A 81 7.83 6.74 7.10
CA LYS A 81 8.62 5.58 6.65
C LYS A 81 7.81 4.30 6.74
N LEU A 82 7.94 3.42 5.76
CA LEU A 82 7.32 2.11 5.80
C LEU A 82 8.09 1.21 6.78
N ILE A 83 7.38 0.64 7.76
CA ILE A 83 7.93 -0.36 8.68
C ILE A 83 7.76 -1.75 8.08
N ARG A 84 6.54 -2.09 7.64
CA ARG A 84 6.19 -3.39 7.03
C ARG A 84 4.83 -3.36 6.37
N PHE A 85 4.64 -4.26 5.40
CA PHE A 85 3.33 -4.66 4.88
C PHE A 85 2.94 -6.05 5.41
N VAL A 86 1.64 -6.28 5.63
CA VAL A 86 1.10 -7.59 5.99
C VAL A 86 -0.10 -7.89 5.11
N GLY A 87 -0.03 -8.98 4.35
CA GLY A 87 -1.14 -9.46 3.55
C GLY A 87 -2.20 -10.18 4.39
N ASN A 88 -3.47 -9.88 4.17
CA ASN A 88 -4.58 -10.51 4.87
C ASN A 88 -5.77 -10.81 3.94
N PRO A 89 -5.58 -11.65 2.90
CA PRO A 89 -6.56 -11.87 1.84
C PRO A 89 -7.85 -12.51 2.32
N THR A 90 -7.83 -13.24 3.44
CA THR A 90 -9.01 -13.95 3.96
C THR A 90 -9.89 -13.07 4.86
N LYS A 91 -9.34 -12.02 5.48
CA LYS A 91 -10.05 -11.25 6.50
C LYS A 91 -10.57 -9.93 5.96
N LEU A 92 -11.90 -9.79 5.91
CA LEU A 92 -12.51 -8.50 5.62
C LEU A 92 -12.23 -7.46 6.70
N SER A 93 -12.06 -6.22 6.26
CA SER A 93 -12.12 -5.07 7.14
C SER A 93 -13.56 -4.82 7.58
N PHE A 94 -13.76 -4.16 8.73
CA PHE A 94 -15.11 -3.89 9.25
C PHE A 94 -15.96 -3.08 8.25
N LYS A 95 -15.36 -2.07 7.59
CA LYS A 95 -16.05 -1.31 6.54
C LYS A 95 -16.41 -2.19 5.33
N ALA A 96 -15.48 -3.02 4.86
CA ALA A 96 -15.74 -3.90 3.71
C ALA A 96 -16.85 -4.90 4.06
N TYR A 97 -16.83 -5.47 5.27
CA TYR A 97 -17.87 -6.36 5.76
C TYR A 97 -19.25 -5.68 5.73
N MET A 98 -19.38 -4.47 6.29
CA MET A 98 -20.65 -3.73 6.28
C MET A 98 -21.11 -3.37 4.86
N LEU A 99 -20.19 -2.98 3.97
CA LEU A 99 -20.53 -2.68 2.58
C LEU A 99 -20.98 -3.94 1.82
N THR A 100 -20.35 -5.09 2.08
CA THR A 100 -20.79 -6.37 1.51
C THR A 100 -22.21 -6.74 1.98
N LEU A 101 -22.57 -6.47 3.24
CA LEU A 101 -23.93 -6.66 3.72
C LEU A 101 -24.95 -5.78 2.99
N LEU A 102 -24.55 -4.61 2.52
CA LEU A 102 -25.38 -3.68 1.74
C LEU A 102 -25.37 -3.97 0.23
N GLY A 103 -24.78 -5.09 -0.21
CA GLY A 103 -24.76 -5.51 -1.61
C GLY A 103 -23.61 -4.93 -2.46
N TYR A 104 -22.63 -4.27 -1.85
CA TYR A 104 -21.43 -3.82 -2.57
C TYR A 104 -20.42 -4.96 -2.77
N ASN A 105 -19.60 -4.85 -3.81
CA ASN A 105 -18.54 -5.82 -4.11
C ASN A 105 -17.50 -5.92 -2.98
N LYS A 106 -17.10 -7.15 -2.67
CA LYS A 106 -16.04 -7.47 -1.72
C LYS A 106 -14.67 -7.09 -2.30
N PRO A 107 -13.70 -6.61 -1.49
CA PRO A 107 -12.33 -6.46 -1.98
C PRO A 107 -11.72 -7.83 -2.32
N PHE A 108 -10.93 -7.89 -3.40
CA PHE A 108 -10.23 -9.10 -3.81
C PHE A 108 -8.96 -9.34 -2.98
N ASP A 109 -8.37 -8.27 -2.42
CA ASP A 109 -7.21 -8.36 -1.54
C ASP A 109 -7.27 -7.28 -0.45
N ARG A 110 -6.63 -7.56 0.68
CA ARG A 110 -6.52 -6.63 1.80
C ARG A 110 -5.13 -6.67 2.37
N HIS A 111 -4.53 -5.49 2.49
CA HIS A 111 -3.24 -5.31 3.14
C HIS A 111 -3.34 -4.38 4.37
N ASP A 112 -2.54 -4.69 5.37
CA ASP A 112 -2.31 -3.83 6.53
C ASP A 112 -0.88 -3.27 6.44
N TRP A 113 -0.72 -1.96 6.27
CA TRP A 113 0.59 -1.29 6.21
C TRP A 113 0.89 -0.59 7.53
N TYR A 114 2.14 -0.66 7.97
CA TYR A 114 2.59 -0.05 9.22
C TYR A 114 3.58 1.06 8.88
N ILE A 115 3.20 2.29 9.19
CA ILE A 115 3.97 3.49 8.88
C ILE A 115 4.54 4.05 10.16
N ASP A 116 5.82 4.39 10.13
CA ASP A 116 6.47 5.19 11.16
C ASP A 116 6.22 6.67 10.87
N ARG A 117 5.54 7.34 11.80
CA ARG A 117 5.35 8.79 11.82
C ARG A 117 6.12 9.33 13.04
N CYS A 118 7.40 9.66 12.84
CA CYS A 118 8.28 10.21 13.88
C CYS A 118 8.32 9.38 15.19
N GLY A 119 8.54 8.06 15.07
CA GLY A 119 8.61 7.12 16.18
C GLY A 119 7.26 6.52 16.59
N LYS A 120 6.16 6.96 15.97
CA LYS A 120 4.82 6.38 16.19
C LYS A 120 4.45 5.44 15.05
N THR A 121 4.21 4.19 15.39
CA THR A 121 3.62 3.23 14.44
C THR A 121 2.14 3.51 14.23
N ILE A 122 1.77 3.88 13.01
CA ILE A 122 0.40 4.06 12.54
C ILE A 122 0.06 2.92 11.58
N LYS A 123 -1.03 2.21 11.87
CA LYS A 123 -1.54 1.15 10.99
C LYS A 123 -2.50 1.72 9.97
N TYR A 124 -2.29 1.41 8.70
CA TYR A 124 -3.21 1.64 7.59
C TYR A 124 -3.87 0.33 7.18
N ILE A 125 -5.17 0.38 6.93
CA ILE A 125 -5.96 -0.70 6.35
C ILE A 125 -6.22 -0.32 4.89
N ILE A 126 -5.85 -1.21 3.99
CA ILE A 126 -5.96 -1.02 2.54
C ILE A 126 -6.80 -2.17 1.98
N ASP A 127 -7.92 -1.83 1.38
CA ASP A 127 -8.79 -2.78 0.68
C ASP A 127 -8.65 -2.51 -0.84
N TYR A 128 -8.35 -3.55 -1.63
CA TYR A 128 -8.22 -3.48 -3.09
C TYR A 128 -9.47 -4.06 -3.76
N TYR A 129 -10.05 -3.30 -4.69
CA TYR A 129 -11.26 -3.65 -5.43
C TYR A 129 -11.00 -3.57 -6.92
N ASP A 130 -11.76 -4.34 -7.70
CA ASP A 130 -11.78 -4.19 -9.14
C ASP A 130 -12.25 -2.77 -9.49
N GLY A 131 -11.43 -2.05 -10.26
CA GLY A 131 -11.77 -0.74 -10.77
C GLY A 131 -12.69 -0.84 -11.98
N LYS A 132 -13.28 0.29 -12.37
CA LYS A 132 -14.05 0.36 -13.61
C LYS A 132 -13.10 0.22 -14.79
N SER A 133 -13.43 -0.68 -15.73
CA SER A 133 -12.71 -0.80 -16.99
C SER A 133 -12.80 0.51 -17.75
N ASP A 134 -11.65 1.10 -18.08
CA ASP A 134 -11.54 2.22 -19.01
C ASP A 134 -10.84 1.70 -20.27
N ASN A 135 -11.32 2.11 -21.46
CA ASN A 135 -10.82 1.62 -22.74
C ASN A 135 -9.32 1.92 -22.94
N ASN A 136 -8.78 2.90 -22.20
CA ASN A 136 -7.37 3.31 -22.25
C ASN A 136 -6.46 2.60 -21.25
N SER A 137 -6.97 1.76 -20.33
CA SER A 137 -6.14 1.12 -19.31
C SER A 137 -6.55 -0.34 -19.09
N PRO A 138 -5.67 -1.31 -19.42
CA PRO A 138 -6.01 -2.73 -19.37
C PRO A 138 -6.26 -3.24 -17.94
N VAL A 139 -5.80 -2.52 -16.91
CA VAL A 139 -6.01 -2.87 -15.49
C VAL A 139 -6.40 -1.62 -14.72
N SER A 140 -7.58 -1.66 -14.10
CA SER A 140 -8.10 -0.62 -13.22
C SER A 140 -8.30 -1.22 -11.84
N ILE A 141 -7.60 -0.69 -10.83
CA ILE A 141 -7.71 -1.14 -9.43
C ILE A 141 -8.12 0.05 -8.58
N TYR A 142 -9.24 -0.10 -7.86
CA TYR A 142 -9.64 0.86 -6.86
C TYR A 142 -9.02 0.52 -5.51
N ILE A 143 -8.28 1.47 -4.95
CA ILE A 143 -7.57 1.33 -3.67
C ILE A 143 -8.23 2.21 -2.62
N ASP A 144 -8.88 1.59 -1.63
CA ASP A 144 -9.44 2.25 -0.44
C ASP A 144 -8.40 2.23 0.68
N VAL A 145 -7.78 3.39 0.94
CA VAL A 145 -6.74 3.57 1.95
C VAL A 145 -7.30 4.36 3.14
N ARG A 146 -7.20 3.78 4.34
CA ARG A 146 -7.60 4.47 5.57
C ARG A 146 -6.71 4.11 6.76
N PRO A 147 -6.46 5.07 7.67
CA PRO A 147 -5.79 4.74 8.91
C PRO A 147 -6.71 3.90 9.80
N GLN A 148 -6.14 2.99 10.58
CA GLN A 148 -6.85 2.28 11.62
C GLN A 148 -7.29 3.27 12.70
N LEU A 149 -8.52 3.11 13.18
CA LEU A 149 -8.98 3.81 14.36
C LEU A 149 -8.17 3.31 15.57
N SER A 150 -7.32 4.18 16.09
CA SER A 150 -6.49 3.91 17.27
C SER A 150 -6.39 5.19 18.10
N HIS A 151 -6.26 5.04 19.41
CA HIS A 151 -6.18 6.17 20.33
C HIS A 151 -5.07 7.17 19.93
N LYS A 152 -3.89 6.67 19.53
CA LYS A 152 -2.77 7.49 19.05
C LYS A 152 -3.14 8.33 17.82
N ASN A 153 -3.81 7.71 16.85
CA ASN A 153 -4.19 8.41 15.63
C ASN A 153 -5.31 9.45 15.89
N VAL A 154 -6.25 9.16 16.79
CA VAL A 154 -7.30 10.12 17.20
C VAL A 154 -6.70 11.36 17.86
N ILE A 155 -5.72 11.20 18.75
CA ILE A 155 -5.01 12.34 19.34
C ILE A 155 -4.33 13.19 18.27
N ASP A 156 -3.62 12.57 17.33
CA ASP A 156 -2.95 13.31 16.26
C ASP A 156 -3.98 14.05 15.38
N HIS A 157 -5.15 13.47 15.12
CA HIS A 157 -6.25 14.14 14.43
C HIS A 157 -6.74 15.39 15.17
N ILE A 158 -6.93 15.31 16.50
CA ILE A 158 -7.34 16.44 17.34
C ILE A 158 -6.26 17.53 17.32
N LYS A 159 -4.98 17.16 17.44
CA LYS A 159 -3.85 18.10 17.37
C LYS A 159 -3.81 18.86 16.04
N VAL A 160 -3.95 18.16 14.92
CA VAL A 160 -3.99 18.80 13.60
C VAL A 160 -5.19 19.74 13.47
N PHE A 161 -6.36 19.31 13.95
CA PHE A 161 -7.56 20.15 13.93
C PHE A 161 -7.38 21.43 14.76
N TYR A 162 -6.82 21.32 15.97
CA TYR A 162 -6.50 22.46 16.81
C TYR A 162 -5.50 23.41 16.13
N LEU A 163 -4.40 22.89 15.55
CA LEU A 163 -3.42 23.71 14.84
C LEU A 163 -4.03 24.46 13.65
N LYS A 164 -4.94 23.81 12.90
CA LYS A 164 -5.66 24.45 11.80
C LYS A 164 -6.57 25.58 12.30
N ILE A 165 -7.28 25.37 13.41
CA ILE A 165 -8.12 26.40 14.03
C ILE A 165 -7.25 27.57 14.49
N CYS A 166 -6.14 27.31 15.19
CA CYS A 166 -5.23 28.37 15.63
C CYS A 166 -4.67 29.18 14.44
N LYS A 167 -4.22 28.50 13.38
CA LYS A 167 -3.76 29.19 12.15
C LYS A 167 -4.87 30.01 11.49
N PHE A 168 -6.12 29.58 11.57
CA PHE A 168 -7.26 30.31 11.00
C PHE A 168 -7.70 31.51 11.85
N ILE A 169 -7.54 31.44 13.17
CA ILE A 169 -7.96 32.51 14.09
C ILE A 169 -6.86 33.58 14.26
N PHE A 170 -5.59 33.18 14.23
CA PHE A 170 -4.45 34.05 14.56
C PHE A 170 -3.61 34.48 13.34
N TYR A 171 -4.09 34.23 12.12
CA TYR A 171 -3.50 34.68 10.86
C TYR A 171 -4.61 35.24 9.96
#